data_AF-A0A5E4PNE0-F1
#
_entry.id   AF-A0A5E4PNE0-F1
#
_cell.length_a   1.000
_cell.length_b   1.000
_cell.length_c   1.000
_cell.angle_alpha   90.00
_cell.angle_beta   90.00
_cell.angle_gamma   90.00
#
_symmetry.space_group_name_H-M   'P 1'
#
loop_
_entity.id
_entity.type
_entity.pdbx_description
1 polymer ?
#
loop_
_entity_poly.entity_id
_entity_poly.type
_entity_poly.pdbx_seq_one_letter_code
_entity_poly.pdbx_strand_id
1 'polypeptide(L)' 'MIQDEGECKLYLEKELLSPHNYMLQMPSKDIRVRFAMSFNHWMGLPKEKAQFIVESIQMLHTGSLLTTL' A
#
# COMPACT_ATOMS: atom_id res chain seq x y z
N MET A 1 34.03 8.96 8.29
CA MET A 1 33.48 7.70 7.75
C MET A 1 32.13 7.37 8.43
N ILE A 2 31.11 8.24 8.31
CA ILE A 2 29.77 8.04 8.91
C ILE A 2 28.66 8.55 7.96
N GLN A 3 28.81 8.33 6.65
CA GLN A 3 27.78 8.72 5.67
C GLN A 3 27.15 7.53 4.93
N ASP A 4 27.63 6.30 5.18
CA ASP A 4 27.30 5.13 4.36
C ASP A 4 26.09 4.32 4.87
N GLU A 5 25.78 4.38 6.18
CA GLU A 5 24.68 3.60 6.77
C GLU A 5 23.29 4.06 6.29
N GLY A 6 23.13 5.35 5.98
CA GLY A 6 21.84 5.91 5.54
C GLY A 6 21.48 5.54 4.10
N GLU A 7 22.45 5.53 3.19
CA GLU A 7 22.24 5.11 1.80
C GLU A 7 21.99 3.61 1.69
N CYS A 8 22.73 2.79 2.44
CA CYS A 8 22.56 1.34 2.42
C CYS A 8 21.16 0.92 2.92
N LYS A 9 20.63 1.63 3.93
CA LYS A 9 19.27 1.40 4.45
C LYS A 9 18.19 1.74 3.44
N LEU A 10 18.32 2.88 2.75
CA LEU A 10 17.37 3.29 1.71
C LEU A 10 17.40 2.35 0.49
N TYR A 11 18.61 1.91 0.11
CA TYR A 11 18.79 0.93 -0.95
C TYR A 11 18.14 -0.41 -0.60
N LEU A 12 18.36 -0.90 0.62
CA LEU A 12 17.77 -2.15 1.10
C LEU A 12 16.24 -2.07 1.18
N GLU A 13 15.68 -0.95 1.65
CA GLU A 13 14.23 -0.72 1.69
C GLU A 13 13.63 -0.73 0.27
N LYS A 14 14.29 -0.06 -0.68
CA LYS A 14 13.84 -0.01 -2.07
C LYS A 14 13.87 -1.39 -2.74
N GLU A 15 14.93 -2.15 -2.51
CA GLU A 15 15.07 -3.49 -3.09
C GLU A 15 14.07 -4.48 -2.48
N LEU A 16 13.85 -4.42 -1.16
CA LEU A 16 12.87 -5.25 -0.46
C LEU A 16 11.43 -4.95 -0.91
N LEU A 17 11.11 -3.68 -1.18
CA LEU A 17 9.78 -3.25 -1.66
C LEU A 17 9.61 -3.39 -3.18
N SER A 18 10.65 -3.76 -3.92
CA SER A 18 10.60 -3.89 -5.38
C SER A 18 9.47 -4.81 -5.86
N PRO A 19 9.25 -6.02 -5.29
CA PRO A 19 8.15 -6.91 -5.69
C PRO A 19 6.77 -6.32 -5.37
N HIS A 20 6.62 -5.66 -4.22
CA HIS A 20 5.39 -4.98 -3.83
C HIS A 20 5.05 -3.83 -4.79
N ASN A 21 6.05 -3.01 -5.14
CA ASN A 21 5.90 -1.90 -6.08
C ASN A 21 5.56 -2.37 -7.49
N TYR A 22 6.14 -3.49 -7.94
CA TYR A 22 5.81 -4.10 -9.22
C TYR A 22 4.33 -4.53 -9.27
N MET A 23 3.82 -5.16 -8.21
CA MET A 23 2.41 -5.55 -8.15
C MET A 23 1.44 -4.36 -8.14
N LEU A 24 1.83 -3.24 -7.53
CA LEU A 24 1.01 -2.01 -7.54
C LEU A 24 0.88 -1.39 -8.94
N GLN A 25 1.83 -1.63 -9.85
CA GLN A 25 1.78 -1.10 -11.22
C GLN A 25 0.82 -1.88 -12.12
N MET A 26 0.35 -3.05 -11.70
CA MET A 26 -0.57 -3.85 -12.51
C MET A 26 -1.96 -3.20 -12.54
N PRO A 27 -2.63 -3.14 -13.71
CA PRO A 27 -3.95 -2.53 -13.84
C PRO A 27 -4.97 -3.28 -12.97
N SER A 28 -5.46 -2.59 -11.95
CA SER A 28 -6.41 -3.07 -10.95
C SER A 28 -7.82 -2.55 -11.27
N LYS A 29 -8.86 -3.32 -10.96
CA LYS A 29 -10.26 -2.88 -11.09
C LYS A 29 -10.72 -1.96 -9.95
N ASP A 30 -9.84 -1.65 -8.99
CA ASP A 30 -10.05 -0.79 -7.81
C ASP A 30 -11.36 -1.05 -7.05
N ILE A 31 -11.85 -2.29 -7.11
CA ILE A 31 -13.11 -2.72 -6.49
C ILE A 31 -13.07 -2.44 -4.99
N ARG A 32 -11.89 -2.64 -4.36
CA ARG A 32 -11.66 -2.38 -2.94
C ARG A 32 -11.87 -0.91 -2.55
N VAL A 33 -11.39 0.02 -3.39
CA VAL A 33 -11.57 1.46 -3.17
C VAL A 33 -13.03 1.84 -3.30
N ARG A 34 -13.71 1.36 -4.35
CA ARG A 34 -15.12 1.66 -4.60
C ARG A 34 -16.02 1.10 -3.49
N PHE A 35 -15.71 -0.09 -3.00
CA PHE A 35 -16.41 -0.71 -1.88
C PHE A 35 -16.25 0.12 -0.60
N ALA A 36 -15.01 0.45 -0.23
CA ALA A 36 -14.73 1.26 0.97
C ALA A 36 -15.39 2.66 0.92
N MET A 37 -15.38 3.32 -0.24
CA MET A 37 -16.04 4.62 -0.41
C MET A 37 -17.57 4.52 -0.31
N SER A 38 -18.16 3.41 -0.74
CA SER A 38 -19.60 3.16 -0.59
C SER A 38 -19.98 3.01 0.88
N PHE A 39 -19.18 2.30 1.68
CA PHE A 39 -19.38 2.26 3.14
C PHE A 39 -19.14 3.63 3.80
N ASN A 40 -18.16 4.39 3.30
CA ASN A 40 -17.93 5.72 3.81
C ASN A 40 -19.11 6.67 3.58
N HIS A 41 -19.87 6.48 2.51
CA HIS A 41 -21.10 7.23 2.27
C HIS A 41 -22.14 7.03 3.38
N TRP A 42 -22.21 5.84 3.97
CA TRP A 42 -23.10 5.56 5.11
C TRP A 42 -22.50 5.98 6.46
N MET A 43 -21.18 5.87 6.62
CA MET A 43 -20.47 6.13 7.89
C MET A 43 -20.13 7.61 8.11
N GLY A 44 -20.05 8.41 7.03
CA GLY A 44 -19.74 9.84 7.11
C GLY A 44 -18.34 10.17 7.64
N LEU A 45 -17.33 9.33 7.37
CA LEU A 45 -15.97 9.60 7.86
C LEU A 45 -15.30 10.72 7.05
N PRO A 46 -14.45 11.54 7.69
CA PRO A 46 -13.55 12.46 7.00
C PRO A 46 -12.73 11.75 5.94
N LYS A 47 -12.53 12.41 4.79
CA LYS A 47 -11.88 11.82 3.62
C LYS A 47 -10.47 11.34 3.95
N GLU A 48 -9.73 12.04 4.81
CA GLU A 48 -8.37 11.63 5.20
C GLU A 48 -8.37 10.27 5.90
N LYS A 49 -9.34 10.02 6.78
CA LYS A 49 -9.45 8.76 7.52
C LYS A 49 -9.91 7.61 6.62
N ALA A 50 -10.86 7.88 5.73
CA ALA A 50 -11.32 6.90 4.76
C ALA A 50 -10.21 6.49 3.80
N GLN A 51 -9.41 7.46 3.34
CA GLN A 51 -8.24 7.23 2.50
C GLN A 51 -7.19 6.38 3.21
N PHE A 52 -6.86 6.70 4.46
CA PHE A 52 -5.91 5.91 5.26
C PHE A 52 -6.34 4.44 5.43
N ILE A 53 -7.63 4.20 5.65
CA ILE A 53 -8.18 2.83 5.75
C ILE A 53 -8.02 2.10 4.42
N VAL A 54 -8.34 2.76 3.30
CA VAL A 54 -8.20 2.19 1.95
C VAL A 54 -6.74 1.82 1.65
N GLU A 55 -5.81 2.71 1.97
CA GLU A 55 -4.37 2.49 1.79
C GLU A 55 -3.87 1.32 2.65
N SER A 56 -4.30 1.25 3.91
CA SER A 56 -3.93 0.15 4.81
C SER A 56 -4.43 -1.21 4.28
N ILE A 57 -5.68 -1.27 3.81
CA ILE A 57 -6.26 -2.49 3.22
C ILE A 57 -5.52 -2.88 1.94
N GLN A 58 -5.14 -1.89 1.10
CA GLN A 58 -4.39 -2.14 -0.12
C GLN A 58 -3.00 -2.73 0.18
N MET A 59 -2.28 -2.18 1.17
CA MET A 59 -0.99 -2.73 1.59
C MET A 59 -1.12 -4.16 2.14
N LEU A 60 -2.12 -4.42 3.00
CA LEU A 60 -2.37 -5.75 3.54
C LEU A 60 -2.70 -6.77 2.45
N HIS A 61 -3.53 -6.39 1.48
CA HIS A 61 -3.87 -7.26 0.36
C HIS A 61 -2.63 -7.59 -0.50
N THR A 62 -1.87 -6.57 -0.92
CA THR A 62 -0.66 -6.77 -1.73
C THR A 62 0.38 -7.62 -0.99
N GLY A 63 0.57 -7.40 0.32
CA GLY A 63 1.46 -8.23 1.13
C GLY A 63 0.98 -9.68 1.27
N SER A 64 -0.32 -9.89 1.45
CA SER A 64 -0.90 -11.24 1.50
C SER A 64 -0.71 -12.00 0.17
N LEU A 65 -0.84 -11.31 -0.97
CA LEU A 65 -0.58 -11.89 -2.28
C LEU A 65 0.89 -12.28 -2.42
N LEU A 66 1.83 -11.40 -2.06
CA LEU A 66 3.27 -11.67 -2.14
C LEU A 66 3.69 -12.87 -1.28
N THR A 67 3.01 -13.09 -0.15
CA THR A 67 3.32 -14.16 0.81
C THR A 67 2.68 -15.49 0.41
N THR A 68 1.51 -15.44 -0.24
CA THR A 68 0.72 -16.65 -0.57
C THR A 68 1.05 -17.22 -1.95
N LEU A 69 1.56 -16.39 -2.87
CA LEU A 69 2.12 -16.82 -4.17
C LEU A 69 3.52 -17.41 -4.01
#